data_AF-A0A4Q1D4N4-F1
#
_entry.id   AF-A0A4Q1D4N4-F1
#
_cell.length_a   1.000
_cell.length_b   1.000
_cell.length_c   1.000
_cell.angle_alpha   90.00
_cell.angle_beta   90.00
_cell.angle_gamma   90.00
#
_symmetry.space_group_name_H-M   'P 1'
#
loop_
_entity.id
_entity.type
_entity.pdbx_description
1 polymer ?
#
loop_
_entity_poly.entity_id
_entity_poly.type
_entity_poly.pdbx_seq_one_letter_code
_entity_poly.pdbx_strand_id
1 'polypeptide(L)'
;MKTQNYKNHVRYYPPHHFMFYPIVLAMLIISIRNIMRNTANTNEWIMLTALVIMLTWLAFMTRQHYALMLQNRLVRLEMSFRYYVLTQSRLELLQPQLTFGQLAALRFASDEELPALVQRTLREQLTPDLIKQAIKNWRPDHMRV
;
A
#
# COMPACT_ATOMS: atom_id res chain seq x y z
N MET A 1 -7.72 18.71 0.93
CA MET A 1 -8.10 17.27 0.98
C MET A 1 -9.03 17.06 2.17
N LYS A 2 -9.99 16.13 2.11
CA LYS A 2 -10.80 15.78 3.29
C LYS A 2 -9.89 15.17 4.36
N THR A 3 -10.19 15.43 5.64
CA THR A 3 -9.51 14.77 6.76
C THR A 3 -9.69 13.26 6.65
N GLN A 4 -8.60 12.49 6.81
CA GLN A 4 -8.67 11.03 6.80
C GLN A 4 -9.21 10.51 8.12
N ASN A 5 -9.99 9.44 8.03
CA ASN A 5 -10.55 8.67 9.13
C ASN A 5 -10.75 7.21 8.68
N TYR A 6 -11.29 6.38 9.56
CA TYR A 6 -11.55 4.97 9.28
C TYR A 6 -12.31 4.74 7.97
N LYS A 7 -13.26 5.61 7.59
CA LYS A 7 -14.09 5.44 6.39
C LYS A 7 -13.40 5.84 5.08
N ASN A 8 -12.36 6.66 5.11
CA ASN A 8 -11.76 7.26 3.90
C ASN A 8 -10.22 7.27 3.88
N HIS A 9 -9.57 6.45 4.72
CA HIS A 9 -8.11 6.31 4.78
C HIS A 9 -7.50 5.63 3.54
N VAL A 10 -8.28 4.83 2.80
CA VAL A 10 -7.81 4.16 1.58
C VAL A 10 -7.65 5.20 0.47
N ARG A 11 -6.47 5.22 -0.15
CA ARG A 11 -6.15 6.16 -1.21
C ARG A 11 -5.94 5.43 -2.53
N TYR A 12 -6.51 6.01 -3.59
CA TYR A 12 -6.22 5.62 -4.96
C TYR A 12 -5.42 6.73 -5.64
N TYR A 13 -4.53 6.33 -6.55
CA TYR A 13 -3.90 7.23 -7.50
C TYR A 13 -4.58 7.06 -8.87
N PRO A 14 -5.42 8.02 -9.30
CA PRO A 14 -6.30 7.81 -10.45
C PRO A 14 -5.59 7.45 -11.77
N PRO A 15 -4.48 8.10 -12.16
CA PRO A 15 -3.76 7.74 -13.38
C PRO A 15 -3.32 6.26 -13.41
N HIS A 16 -2.98 5.70 -12.25
CA HIS A 16 -2.59 4.30 -12.16
C HIS A 16 -3.78 3.33 -12.09
N HIS A 17 -4.73 3.57 -11.18
CA HIS A 17 -5.79 2.59 -10.90
C HIS A 17 -6.94 2.65 -11.91
N PHE A 18 -7.25 3.84 -12.44
CA PHE A 18 -8.44 4.06 -13.27
C PHE A 18 -8.12 4.43 -14.72
N MET A 19 -6.84 4.61 -15.08
CA MET A 19 -6.42 4.82 -16.48
C MET A 19 -5.47 3.72 -16.94
N PHE A 20 -4.31 3.57 -16.29
CA PHE A 20 -3.28 2.61 -16.73
C PHE A 20 -3.78 1.16 -16.81
N TYR A 21 -4.30 0.59 -15.72
CA TYR A 21 -4.78 -0.80 -15.75
C TYR A 21 -5.96 -1.05 -16.70
N PRO A 22 -6.99 -0.18 -16.75
CA PRO A 22 -8.06 -0.33 -17.75
C PRO A 22 -7.55 -0.28 -19.20
N ILE A 23 -6.61 0.62 -19.52
CA ILE A 23 -6.02 0.71 -20.86
C ILE A 23 -5.22 -0.56 -21.18
N VAL A 24 -4.38 -1.03 -20.26
CA VAL A 24 -3.63 -2.30 -20.42
C VAL A 24 -4.60 -3.45 -20.67
N LEU A 25 -5.69 -3.56 -19.90
CA LEU A 25 -6.70 -4.59 -20.08
C LEU A 25 -7.36 -4.52 -21.46
N ALA A 26 -7.74 -3.32 -21.91
CA ALA A 26 -8.32 -3.12 -23.24
C ALA A 26 -7.34 -3.52 -24.34
N MET A 27 -6.05 -3.13 -24.22
CA MET A 27 -5.01 -3.51 -25.18
C MET A 27 -4.82 -5.03 -25.25
N LEU A 28 -4.81 -5.72 -24.11
CA LEU A 28 -4.70 -7.20 -24.05
C LEU A 28 -5.92 -7.88 -24.70
N ILE A 29 -7.13 -7.40 -24.43
CA ILE A 29 -8.35 -7.95 -25.04
C ILE A 29 -8.29 -7.78 -26.57
N ILE A 30 -7.93 -6.58 -27.05
CA ILE A 30 -7.83 -6.29 -28.48
C ILE A 30 -6.75 -7.15 -29.13
N SER A 31 -5.57 -7.27 -28.53
CA SER A 31 -4.46 -8.00 -29.12
C SER A 31 -4.77 -9.51 -29.19
N ILE A 32 -5.28 -10.10 -28.11
CA ILE A 32 -5.68 -11.52 -28.08
C ILE A 32 -6.80 -11.80 -29.09
N ARG A 33 -7.81 -10.91 -29.19
CA ARG A 33 -8.88 -11.05 -30.19
C ARG A 33 -8.32 -11.08 -31.61
N ASN A 34 -7.33 -10.24 -31.91
CA ASN A 34 -6.73 -10.17 -33.24
C ASN A 34 -5.83 -11.38 -33.55
N ILE A 35 -5.11 -11.93 -32.56
CA ILE A 35 -4.39 -13.20 -32.72
C ILE A 35 -5.34 -14.31 -33.18
N MET A 36 -6.56 -14.36 -32.61
CA MET A 36 -7.54 -15.39 -32.95
C MET A 36 -8.27 -15.17 -34.28
N ARG A 37 -8.37 -13.92 -34.76
CA ARG A 37 -9.23 -13.56 -35.91
C ARG A 37 -8.50 -13.11 -37.16
N ASN A 38 -7.25 -12.63 -37.05
CA ASN A 38 -6.50 -12.08 -38.17
C ASN A 38 -5.27 -12.94 -38.45
N THR A 39 -5.36 -13.79 -39.48
CA THR A 39 -4.31 -14.74 -39.86
C THR A 39 -3.14 -14.12 -40.61
N ALA A 40 -3.29 -12.92 -41.17
CA ALA A 40 -2.23 -12.26 -41.94
C ALA A 40 -1.15 -11.66 -41.03
N ASN A 41 -1.55 -11.14 -39.87
CA ASN A 41 -0.66 -10.37 -38.97
C ASN A 41 -0.53 -11.01 -37.57
N THR A 42 -0.70 -12.34 -37.47
CA THR A 42 -0.73 -13.04 -36.17
C THR A 42 0.55 -12.81 -35.36
N ASN A 43 1.71 -12.83 -36.02
CA ASN A 43 3.01 -12.68 -35.37
C ASN A 43 3.18 -11.29 -34.75
N GLU A 44 2.74 -10.25 -35.45
CA GLU A 44 2.75 -8.87 -34.97
C GLU A 44 1.89 -8.73 -33.71
N TRP A 45 0.69 -9.34 -33.70
CA TRP A 45 -0.20 -9.31 -32.53
C TRP A 45 0.35 -10.12 -31.35
N ILE A 46 1.04 -11.23 -31.59
CA ILE A 46 1.75 -11.99 -30.55
C ILE A 46 2.87 -11.11 -29.94
N MET A 47 3.70 -10.50 -30.78
CA MET A 47 4.79 -9.63 -30.32
C MET A 47 4.27 -8.42 -29.54
N LEU A 48 3.19 -7.78 -30.00
CA LEU A 48 2.54 -6.69 -29.28
C LEU A 48 1.98 -7.15 -27.93
N THR A 49 1.33 -8.31 -27.88
CA THR A 49 0.80 -8.88 -26.63
C THR A 49 1.93 -9.15 -25.63
N ALA A 50 3.02 -9.78 -26.08
CA ALA A 50 4.19 -10.02 -25.26
C ALA A 50 4.81 -8.73 -24.72
N LEU A 51 4.91 -7.69 -25.56
CA LEU A 51 5.39 -6.37 -25.15
C LEU A 51 4.49 -5.73 -24.08
N VAL A 52 3.17 -5.76 -24.26
CA VAL A 52 2.21 -5.22 -23.27
C VAL A 52 2.33 -5.97 -21.94
N ILE A 53 2.44 -7.30 -21.97
CA ILE A 53 2.66 -8.12 -20.76
C ILE A 53 3.98 -7.74 -20.09
N MET A 54 5.07 -7.62 -20.85
CA MET A 54 6.39 -7.26 -20.32
C MET A 54 6.39 -5.89 -19.66
N LEU A 55 5.79 -4.88 -20.30
CA LEU A 55 5.69 -3.52 -19.73
C LEU A 55 4.79 -3.49 -18.49
N THR A 56 3.68 -4.23 -18.51
CA THR A 56 2.79 -4.34 -17.35
C THR A 56 3.50 -5.03 -16.18
N TRP A 57 4.26 -6.08 -16.46
CA TRP A 57 5.07 -6.78 -15.48
C TRP A 57 6.14 -5.87 -14.88
N LEU A 58 6.85 -5.10 -15.71
CA LEU A 58 7.83 -4.12 -15.25
C LEU A 58 7.19 -3.05 -14.33
N ALA A 59 6.04 -2.51 -14.73
CA ALA A 59 5.28 -1.56 -13.91
C ALA A 59 4.83 -2.18 -12.56
N PHE A 60 4.36 -3.43 -12.58
CA PHE A 60 4.00 -4.16 -11.37
C PHE A 60 5.21 -4.39 -10.45
N MET A 61 6.35 -4.84 -10.99
CA MET A 61 7.57 -5.08 -10.22
C MET A 61 8.08 -3.80 -9.54
N THR A 62 8.10 -2.68 -10.28
CA THR A 62 8.57 -1.40 -9.73
C THR A 62 7.70 -0.88 -8.59
N ARG A 63 6.37 -1.04 -8.71
CA ARG A 63 5.44 -0.73 -7.61
C ARG A 63 5.57 -1.71 -6.44
N GLN A 64 5.38 -3.00 -6.70
CA GLN A 64 5.23 -4.03 -5.67
C GLN A 64 6.54 -4.28 -4.92
N HIS A 65 7.64 -4.40 -5.65
CA HIS A 65 8.92 -4.80 -5.06
C HIS A 65 9.72 -3.60 -4.57
N TYR A 66 9.87 -2.54 -5.36
CA TYR A 66 10.70 -1.42 -4.95
C TYR A 66 9.93 -0.42 -4.08
N ALA A 67 8.81 0.12 -4.57
CA ALA A 67 8.11 1.20 -3.90
C ALA A 67 7.47 0.76 -2.57
N LEU A 68 6.71 -0.36 -2.55
CA LEU A 68 6.06 -0.82 -1.32
C LEU A 68 7.06 -1.29 -0.26
N MET A 69 8.15 -1.97 -0.65
CA MET A 69 9.18 -2.36 0.31
C MET A 69 9.85 -1.14 0.93
N LEU A 70 10.19 -0.12 0.13
CA LEU A 70 10.75 1.13 0.64
C LEU A 70 9.77 1.83 1.58
N GLN A 71 8.49 1.95 1.21
CA GLN A 71 7.45 2.51 2.09
C GLN A 71 7.32 1.74 3.41
N ASN A 72 7.38 0.40 3.38
CA ASN A 72 7.31 -0.40 4.59
C ASN A 72 8.50 -0.15 5.52
N ARG A 73 9.71 0.00 4.95
CA ARG A 73 10.91 0.37 5.72
C ARG A 73 10.80 1.77 6.31
N LEU A 74 10.30 2.73 5.54
CA LEU A 74 10.08 4.11 6.00
C LEU A 74 9.06 4.17 7.14
N VAL A 75 7.93 3.46 7.02
CA VAL A 75 6.93 3.39 8.10
C VAL A 75 7.53 2.80 9.39
N ARG A 76 8.38 1.77 9.29
CA ARG A 76 9.08 1.23 10.46
C ARG A 76 9.97 2.28 11.12
N LEU A 77 10.78 2.99 10.33
CA LEU A 77 11.67 4.04 10.83
C LEU A 77 10.90 5.21 11.44
N GLU A 78 9.86 5.70 10.77
CA GLU A 78 9.01 6.80 11.26
C GLU A 78 8.37 6.42 12.60
N MET A 79 7.77 5.23 12.68
CA MET A 79 7.12 4.79 13.91
C MET A 79 8.10 4.54 15.04
N SER A 80 9.25 3.95 14.75
CA SER A 80 10.33 3.78 15.72
C SER A 80 10.79 5.12 16.28
N PHE A 81 11.04 6.10 15.42
CA PHE A 81 11.47 7.43 15.82
C PHE A 81 10.39 8.15 16.62
N ARG A 82 9.14 8.19 16.12
CA ARG A 82 8.01 8.83 16.80
C ARG A 82 7.79 8.24 18.20
N TYR A 83 7.77 6.92 18.31
CA TYR A 83 7.59 6.25 19.59
C TYR A 83 8.73 6.56 20.56
N TYR A 84 9.98 6.57 20.08
CA TYR A 84 11.15 6.94 20.90
C TYR A 84 11.07 8.39 21.39
N VAL A 85 10.73 9.35 20.53
CA VAL A 85 10.58 10.75 20.94
C VAL A 85 9.53 10.90 22.06
N LEU A 86 8.42 10.18 21.96
CA LEU A 86 7.31 10.29 22.91
C LEU A 86 7.54 9.54 24.23
N THR A 87 8.29 8.44 24.21
CA THR A 87 8.40 7.52 25.37
C THR A 87 9.82 7.34 25.90
N GLN A 88 10.82 7.88 25.20
CA GLN A 88 12.25 7.62 25.40
C GLN A 88 12.62 6.13 25.35
N SER A 89 11.74 5.30 24.78
CA SER A 89 11.86 3.85 24.71
C SER A 89 11.89 3.38 23.26
N ARG A 90 12.67 2.35 22.97
CA ARG A 90 12.87 1.83 21.62
C ARG A 90 11.69 0.93 21.20
N LEU A 91 11.00 1.30 20.12
CA LEU A 91 9.91 0.48 19.56
C LEU A 91 10.41 -0.86 19.02
N GLU A 92 11.68 -0.95 18.61
CA GLU A 92 12.30 -2.18 18.12
C GLU A 92 12.19 -3.34 19.12
N LEU A 93 12.21 -3.03 20.42
CA LEU A 93 12.08 -4.03 21.48
C LEU A 93 10.70 -4.72 21.48
N LEU A 94 9.70 -4.04 20.92
CA LEU A 94 8.32 -4.52 20.81
C LEU A 94 8.01 -5.11 19.42
N GLN A 95 8.88 -4.89 18.43
CA GLN A 95 8.69 -5.38 17.07
C GLN A 95 8.53 -6.90 16.92
N PRO A 96 9.14 -7.77 17.75
CA PRO A 96 8.87 -9.21 17.69
C PRO A 96 7.39 -9.56 17.93
N GLN A 97 6.65 -8.67 18.62
CA GLN A 97 5.25 -8.85 18.98
C GLN A 97 4.31 -8.00 18.11
N LEU A 98 4.84 -7.08 17.29
CA LEU A 98 4.07 -6.21 16.40
C LEU A 98 4.27 -6.59 14.94
N THR A 99 3.19 -7.00 14.29
CA THR A 99 3.17 -7.18 12.84
C THR A 99 3.29 -5.84 12.12
N PHE A 100 3.77 -5.87 10.87
CA PHE A 100 3.80 -4.67 10.03
C PHE A 100 2.41 -4.06 9.82
N GLY A 101 1.37 -4.90 9.70
CA GLY A 101 0.00 -4.43 9.54
C GLY A 101 -0.48 -3.61 10.74
N GLN A 102 -0.17 -4.06 11.96
CA GLN A 102 -0.49 -3.31 13.17
C GLN A 102 0.29 -1.99 13.24
N LEU A 103 1.59 -2.01 12.88
CA LEU A 103 2.41 -0.82 12.83
C LEU A 103 1.89 0.22 11.81
N ALA A 104 1.49 -0.25 10.63
CA ALA A 104 0.92 0.59 9.59
C ALA A 104 -0.45 1.19 9.97
N ALA A 105 -1.24 0.48 10.79
CA ALA A 105 -2.47 0.98 11.38
C ALA A 105 -2.20 2.04 12.46
N LEU A 106 -1.27 1.75 13.37
CA LEU A 106 -0.87 2.64 14.48
C LEU A 106 -0.36 3.99 14.01
N ARG A 107 0.20 4.10 12.80
CA ARG A 107 0.73 5.40 12.31
C ARG A 107 -0.33 6.49 12.17
N PHE A 108 -1.60 6.10 12.01
CA PHE A 108 -2.73 7.02 11.93
C PHE A 108 -3.13 7.57 13.31
N ALA A 109 -2.58 7.04 14.41
CA ALA A 109 -2.80 7.58 15.75
C ALA A 109 -2.06 8.90 15.93
N SER A 110 -2.69 9.84 16.62
CA SER A 110 -2.05 11.08 17.07
C SER A 110 -0.97 10.77 18.11
N ASP A 111 -0.08 11.74 18.34
CA ASP A 111 1.06 11.55 19.23
C ASP A 111 0.62 11.37 20.69
N GLU A 112 -0.52 11.94 21.09
CA GLU A 112 -1.07 11.85 22.45
C GLU A 112 -1.60 10.44 22.78
N GLU A 113 -2.16 9.73 21.81
CA GLU A 113 -2.77 8.40 22.03
C GLU A 113 -1.87 7.24 21.61
N LEU A 114 -0.84 7.50 20.79
CA LEU A 114 0.02 6.47 20.21
C LEU A 114 0.66 5.55 21.26
N PRO A 115 1.34 6.03 22.33
CA PRO A 115 1.98 5.15 23.30
C PRO A 115 0.99 4.20 23.99
N ALA A 116 -0.17 4.72 24.40
CA ALA A 116 -1.21 3.92 25.05
C ALA A 116 -1.81 2.89 24.07
N LEU A 117 -2.03 3.28 22.82
CA LEU A 117 -2.60 2.39 21.80
C LEU A 117 -1.63 1.28 21.39
N VAL A 118 -0.32 1.54 21.37
CA VAL A 118 0.71 0.50 21.19
C VAL A 118 0.62 -0.54 22.31
N GLN A 119 0.60 -0.11 23.57
CA GLN A 119 0.52 -1.02 24.72
C GLN A 119 -0.79 -1.82 24.72
N ARG A 120 -1.90 -1.18 24.36
CA ARG A 120 -3.19 -1.84 24.20
C ARG A 120 -3.17 -2.88 23.09
N THR A 121 -2.58 -2.54 21.94
CA THR A 121 -2.42 -3.45 20.80
C THR A 121 -1.68 -4.73 21.19
N LEU A 122 -0.61 -4.61 21.95
CA LEU A 122 0.17 -5.75 22.43
C LEU A 122 -0.61 -6.60 23.43
N ARG A 123 -1.27 -5.95 24.40
CA ARG A 123 -2.01 -6.63 25.47
C ARG A 123 -3.24 -7.37 24.97
N GLU A 124 -4.02 -6.73 24.11
CA GLU A 124 -5.29 -7.25 23.57
C GLU A 124 -5.10 -7.98 22.23
N GLN A 125 -3.87 -8.04 21.70
CA GLN A 125 -3.56 -8.60 20.38
C GLN A 125 -4.46 -8.04 19.26
N LEU A 126 -4.64 -6.71 19.25
CA LEU A 126 -5.57 -6.06 18.33
C LEU A 126 -5.16 -6.29 16.87
N THR A 127 -6.15 -6.60 16.03
CA THR A 127 -5.94 -6.67 14.59
C THR A 127 -5.74 -5.25 14.01
N PRO A 128 -5.09 -5.10 12.84
CA PRO A 128 -4.90 -3.79 12.22
C PRO A 128 -6.20 -2.99 12.02
N ASP A 129 -7.31 -3.69 11.80
CA ASP A 129 -8.60 -3.04 11.62
C ASP A 129 -9.16 -2.50 12.95
N LEU A 130 -9.11 -3.30 14.01
CA LEU A 130 -9.53 -2.88 15.35
C LEU A 130 -8.68 -1.72 15.88
N ILE A 131 -7.38 -1.68 15.56
CA ILE A 131 -6.51 -0.53 15.86
C ILE A 131 -7.05 0.73 15.20
N LYS A 132 -7.33 0.69 13.89
CA LYS A 132 -7.85 1.86 13.16
C LYS A 132 -9.20 2.31 13.72
N GLN A 133 -10.07 1.39 14.12
CA GLN A 133 -11.35 1.73 14.75
C GLN A 133 -11.18 2.38 16.13
N ALA A 134 -10.12 2.04 16.86
CA ALA A 134 -9.84 2.58 18.19
C ALA A 134 -9.22 3.98 18.20
N ILE A 135 -8.67 4.45 17.06
CA ILE A 135 -8.08 5.77 16.90
C ILE A 135 -9.17 6.85 16.99
N LYS A 136 -9.02 7.76 17.96
CA LYS A 136 -9.95 8.88 18.13
C LYS A 136 -9.48 10.10 17.33
N ASN A 137 -8.18 10.39 17.41
CA ASN A 137 -7.57 11.54 16.77
C ASN A 137 -6.71 11.09 15.59
N TRP A 138 -7.31 11.13 14.39
CA TRP A 138 -6.64 10.66 13.19
C TRP A 138 -5.58 11.63 12.69
N ARG A 139 -4.36 11.12 12.55
CA ARG A 139 -3.28 11.74 11.79
C ARG A 139 -3.35 11.26 10.34
N PRO A 140 -3.66 12.15 9.37
CA PRO A 140 -3.76 11.74 7.96
C PRO A 140 -2.37 11.38 7.38
N ASP A 141 -2.34 10.36 6.53
CA ASP A 141 -1.20 10.04 5.67
C ASP A 141 -1.56 10.33 4.20
N HIS A 142 -1.00 11.42 3.70
CA HIS A 142 -1.14 11.87 2.33
C HIS A 142 0.07 11.52 1.44
N MET A 143 0.96 10.63 1.89
CA MET A 143 2.15 10.24 1.14
C MET A 143 2.09 8.79 0.65
N ARG A 144 1.21 7.96 1.23
CA ARG A 144 1.00 6.58 0.80
C ARG A 144 -0.25 6.40 -0.06
N VAL A 145 -0.13 5.57 -1.09
CA VAL A 145 -1.19 5.11 -2.00
C VAL A 145 -1.18 3.58 -2.02
#